data_AF-A0A2H0MNP0-F1
#
_entry.id   AF-A0A2H0MNP0-F1
#
_cell.length_a   1.000
_cell.length_b   1.000
_cell.length_c   1.000
_cell.angle_alpha   90.00
_cell.angle_beta   90.00
_cell.angle_gamma   90.00
#
_symmetry.space_group_name_H-M   'P 1'
#
loop_
_entity.id
_entity.type
_entity.pdbx_description
1 polymer ?
#
loop_
_entity_poly.entity_id
_entity_poly.type
_entity_poly.pdbx_seq_one_letter_code
_entity_poly.pdbx_strand_id
1 'polypeptide(L)' 'MGLEVKKQERETSQALIRRFAKSLQQSGTLRRARKIRYKGRSKSRQMQKRAALRREETKKEYARLSKLGKVKEWR' A
#
# COMPACT_ATOMS: atom_id res chain seq x y z
N MET A 1 16.81 7.29 -8.16
CA MET A 1 15.55 7.70 -8.81
C MET A 1 14.77 8.52 -7.79
N GLY A 2 14.84 9.84 -7.91
CA GLY A 2 14.16 10.77 -7.01
C GLY A 2 12.74 11.06 -7.50
N LEU A 3 11.80 11.22 -6.58
CA LEU A 3 10.45 11.69 -6.91
C LEU A 3 10.51 13.22 -7.01
N GLU A 4 10.45 13.74 -8.24
CA GLU A 4 10.43 15.18 -8.50
C GLU A 4 9.05 15.61 -9.00
N VAL A 5 8.49 16.67 -8.42
CA VAL A 5 7.24 17.28 -8.87
C VAL A 5 7.50 18.76 -9.15
N LYS A 6 7.44 19.14 -10.42
CA LYS A 6 7.63 20.52 -10.87
C LYS A 6 6.31 21.29 -10.82
N LYS A 7 6.38 22.56 -10.42
CA LYS A 7 5.23 23.46 -10.41
C LYS A 7 4.73 23.68 -11.84
N GLN A 8 3.41 23.61 -12.03
CA GLN A 8 2.79 23.93 -13.31
C GLN A 8 2.35 25.41 -13.37
N GLU A 9 2.18 25.92 -14.58
CA GLU A 9 1.68 27.27 -14.80
C GLU A 9 0.26 27.40 -14.21
N ARG A 10 0.02 28.50 -13.48
CA ARG A 10 -1.24 28.78 -12.73
C ARG A 10 -1.57 27.81 -11.57
N GLU A 11 -0.60 27.03 -11.08
CA GLU A 11 -0.80 26.16 -9.92
C GLU A 11 -0.63 26.92 -8.58
N THR A 12 -1.56 26.70 -7.64
CA THR A 12 -1.42 27.16 -6.25
C THR A 12 -0.44 26.29 -5.47
N SER A 13 0.29 26.87 -4.51
CA SER A 13 1.28 26.12 -3.70
C SER A 13 0.65 24.91 -2.98
N GLN A 14 -0.61 25.03 -2.56
CA GLN A 14 -1.33 23.94 -1.90
C GLN A 14 -1.63 22.76 -2.85
N ALA A 15 -1.96 23.04 -4.12
CA ALA A 15 -2.18 21.99 -5.11
C ALA A 15 -0.88 21.22 -5.40
N LEU A 16 0.25 21.93 -5.47
CA LEU A 16 1.56 21.32 -5.66
C LEU A 16 1.90 20.34 -4.53
N ILE A 17 1.71 20.75 -3.27
CA ILE A 17 1.94 19.89 -2.10
C ILE A 17 1.05 18.64 -2.13
N ARG A 18 -0.22 18.77 -2.53
CA ARG A 18 -1.12 17.61 -2.66
C ARG A 18 -0.62 16.62 -3.71
N ARG A 19 -0.15 17.10 -4.87
CA ARG A 19 0.40 16.22 -5.92
C ARG A 19 1.68 15.55 -5.49
N PHE A 20 2.56 16.27 -4.80
CA PHE A 20 3.76 15.70 -4.21
C PHE A 20 3.42 14.60 -3.20
N ALA A 21 2.49 14.85 -2.27
CA ALA A 21 2.06 13.86 -1.28
C ALA A 21 1.44 12.62 -1.94
N LYS A 22 0.57 12.79 -2.94
CA LYS A 22 -0.02 11.67 -3.71
C LYS A 22 1.05 10.86 -4.42
N SER A 23 1.99 11.53 -5.09
CA SER A 23 3.09 10.89 -5.81
C SER A 23 4.02 10.12 -4.84
N LEU A 24 4.28 10.68 -3.66
CA LEU A 24 5.06 10.03 -2.60
C LEU A 24 4.35 8.79 -2.05
N GLN A 25 3.03 8.83 -1.86
CA GLN A 25 2.22 7.68 -1.44
C GLN A 25 2.21 6.58 -2.51
N GLN A 26 1.94 6.95 -3.77
CA GLN A 26 1.89 6.01 -4.90
C GLN A 26 3.25 5.34 -5.17
N SER A 27 4.35 6.08 -5.03
CA SER A 27 5.70 5.52 -5.20
C SER A 27 6.02 4.41 -4.18
N GLY A 28 5.28 4.32 -3.07
CA GLY A 28 5.54 3.35 -2.01
C GLY A 28 6.85 3.57 -1.24
N THR A 29 7.58 4.66 -1.53
CA THR A 29 8.89 4.97 -0.93
C THR A 29 8.79 5.08 0.59
N LEU A 30 7.78 5.78 1.10
CA LEU A 30 7.53 5.88 2.55
C LEU A 30 7.21 4.51 3.17
N ARG A 31 6.40 3.68 2.50
CA ARG A 31 6.05 2.35 2.99
C ARG A 31 7.28 1.44 3.04
N ARG A 32 8.14 1.51 2.02
CA ARG A 32 9.41 0.79 1.98
C ARG A 32 10.35 1.26 3.08
N ALA A 33 10.54 2.57 3.23
CA ALA A 33 11.40 3.16 4.26
C ALA A 33 10.97 2.73 5.67
N ARG A 34 9.66 2.77 5.97
CA ARG A 34 9.12 2.25 7.24
C ARG A 34 9.35 0.76 7.42
N LYS A 35 9.18 -0.04 6.36
CA LYS A 35 9.36 -1.50 6.39
C LYS A 35 10.81 -1.91 6.69
N ILE A 36 11.79 -1.18 6.16
CA ILE A 36 13.22 -1.51 6.32
C ILE A 36 13.91 -0.76 7.47
N ARG A 37 13.18 0.10 8.20
CA ARG A 37 13.73 0.94 9.27
C ARG A 37 14.47 0.13 10.35
N TYR A 38 13.98 -1.07 10.65
CA TYR A 38 14.55 -1.95 11.67
C TYR A 38 14.87 -3.33 11.09
N LYS A 39 15.94 -3.95 11.60
CA LYS A 39 16.33 -5.31 11.23
C LYS A 39 15.35 -6.32 11.84
N GLY A 40 14.55 -6.96 10.99
CA GLY A 40 13.69 -8.09 11.38
C GLY A 40 14.36 -9.44 11.11
N ARG A 41 14.06 -10.46 11.94
CA ARG A 41 14.48 -11.85 11.67
C ARG A 41 13.69 -12.42 10.49
N SER A 42 14.32 -13.28 9.68
CA SER A 42 13.62 -14.03 8.64
C SER A 42 12.58 -14.99 9.23
N LYS A 43 11.48 -15.21 8.51
CA LYS A 43 10.42 -16.11 8.99
C LYS A 43 10.85 -17.57 8.87
N SER A 44 10.58 -18.38 9.90
CA SER A 44 10.74 -19.84 9.82
C SER A 44 9.79 -20.47 8.79
N ARG A 45 10.12 -21.68 8.31
CA ARG A 45 9.30 -22.42 7.32
C ARG A 45 7.84 -22.57 7.77
N GLN A 46 7.60 -22.87 9.04
CA GLN A 46 6.24 -22.98 9.60
C GLN A 46 5.50 -21.64 9.57
N MET A 47 6.17 -20.53 9.93
CA MET A 47 5.56 -19.20 9.87
C MET A 47 5.26 -18.76 8.44
N GLN A 48 6.11 -19.14 7.47
CA GLN A 48 5.84 -18.90 6.06
C GLN A 48 4.60 -19.66 5.59
N LYS A 49 4.47 -20.96 5.96
CA LYS A 49 3.28 -21.78 5.66
C LYS A 49 2.01 -21.19 6.25
N ARG A 50 2.02 -20.81 7.53
CA ARG A 50 0.86 -20.17 8.20
C ARG A 50 0.47 -18.85 7.51
N ALA A 51 1.44 -18.03 7.14
CA ALA A 51 1.18 -16.79 6.43
C ALA A 51 0.57 -17.03 5.03
N ALA A 52 1.01 -18.07 4.32
CA ALA A 52 0.43 -18.43 3.03
C ALA A 52 -1.02 -18.92 3.17
N LEU A 53 -1.29 -19.81 4.13
CA LEU A 53 -2.65 -20.30 4.40
C LEU A 53 -3.61 -19.15 4.76
N ARG A 54 -3.17 -18.21 5.59
CA ARG A 54 -3.97 -17.03 5.95
C ARG A 54 -4.31 -16.15 4.74
N ARG A 55 -3.39 -16.01 3.77
CA ARG A 55 -3.67 -15.26 2.53
C ARG A 55 -4.76 -15.94 1.70
N GLU A 56 -4.68 -17.26 1.56
CA GLU A 56 -5.71 -18.04 0.85
C GLU A 56 -7.07 -17.95 1.54
N GLU A 57 -7.11 -18.08 2.86
CA GLU A 57 -8.32 -17.92 3.66
C GLU A 57 -8.94 -16.52 3.47
N THR A 58 -8.12 -15.47 3.59
CA THR A 58 -8.57 -14.08 3.39
C THR A 58 -9.11 -13.86 1.97
N LYS A 59 -8.49 -14.47 0.96
CA LYS A 59 -8.94 -14.38 -0.44
C LYS A 59 -10.30 -15.05 -0.64
N LYS A 60 -10.51 -16.22 -0.03
CA LYS A 60 -11.80 -16.93 -0.05
C LYS A 60 -12.89 -16.13 0.65
N GLU A 61 -12.59 -15.58 1.82
CA GLU A 61 -13.53 -14.77 2.58
C GLU A 61 -13.91 -13.50 1.82
N TYR A 62 -12.95 -12.81 1.20
CA TYR A 62 -13.23 -11.67 0.34
C TYR A 62 -14.13 -12.04 -0.86
N ALA A 63 -13.86 -13.17 -1.53
CA ALA A 63 -14.70 -13.64 -2.63
C ALA A 63 -16.14 -13.98 -2.17
N ARG A 64 -16.29 -14.57 -0.99
CA ARG A 64 -17.61 -14.84 -0.37
C ARG A 64 -18.34 -13.54 -0.05
N LEU A 65 -17.68 -12.60 0.63
CA LEU A 65 -18.27 -11.31 0.97
C LEU A 65 -18.64 -10.51 -0.28
N SER A 66 -17.84 -10.61 -1.35
CA SER A 66 -18.11 -9.97 -2.64
C SER A 66 -19.38 -10.53 -3.26
N LYS A 67 -19.56 -11.86 -3.27
CA LYS A 67 -20.81 -12.51 -3.72
C LYS A 67 -22.03 -12.11 -2.88
N LEU A 68 -21.83 -11.86 -1.59
CA LEU A 68 -22.89 -11.43 -0.67
C LEU A 68 -23.18 -9.91 -0.75
N GLY A 69 -22.49 -9.15 -1.60
CA GLY A 69 -22.64 -7.69 -1.67
C GLY A 69 -22.17 -6.95 -0.41
N LYS A 70 -21.42 -7.63 0.48
CA LYS A 70 -20.94 -7.07 1.75
C LYS A 70 -19.53 -6.48 1.66
N VAL A 71 -18.94 -6.48 0.47
CA VAL A 71 -17.67 -5.77 0.25
C VAL A 71 -18.01 -4.30 0.07
N LYS A 72 -17.54 -3.48 1.02
CA LYS A 72 -17.58 -2.03 0.88
C LYS A 72 -16.68 -1.67 -0.30
N GLU A 73 -17.28 -1.34 -1.44
CA GLU A 73 -16.58 -0.67 -2.54
C GLU A 73 -15.96 0.60 -1.95
N TRP A 74 -14.64 0.57 -1.75
CA TRP A 74 -13.88 1.80 -1.58
C TRP A 74 -13.83 2.46 -2.95
N ARG A 75 -14.83 3.30 -3.24
CA ARG A 75 -14.71 4.31 -4.31
C ARG A 75 -13.55 5.24 -4.02
#